data_AF-A0AAD5KUI3-F1
#
_entry.id   AF-A0AAD5KUI3-F1
#
_cell.length_a   1.000
_cell.length_b   1.000
_cell.length_c   1.000
_cell.angle_alpha   90.00
_cell.angle_beta   90.00
_cell.angle_gamma   90.00
#
_symmetry.space_group_name_H-M   'P 1'
#
loop_
_entity.id
_entity.type
_entity.pdbx_description
1 polymer ?
#
loop_
_entity_poly.entity_id
_entity_poly.type
_entity_poly.pdbx_seq_one_letter_code
_entity_poly.pdbx_strand_id
1 'polypeptide(L)'
;MAGIYAMVDSSINIAKAPANLSLGSVISPSVQITNKTQEELNLPLNGKAINAIRSFQGKGVLVWGARTLDGNSQDWRYISVRRTMTFLSRQSIKAAAEGYVFEPNNSTTWSTLKAMVTNFLLNQWQSGILAGQSPDDAFSVSVGLGTTMTPNDILDGILKLTVKVAIVRPAEFIVITFEQQQQKS
;
A
#
# COMPACT_ATOMS: atom_id res chain seq x y z
N MET A 1 12.14 -14.23 0.01
CA MET A 1 11.10 -13.19 0.12
C MET A 1 11.56 -11.93 0.85
N ALA A 2 12.06 -12.00 2.09
CA ALA A 2 12.49 -10.80 2.83
C ALA A 2 13.51 -9.92 2.06
N GLY A 3 14.50 -10.53 1.41
CA GLY A 3 15.46 -9.79 0.57
C GLY A 3 14.82 -9.11 -0.64
N ILE A 4 13.78 -9.69 -1.24
CA ILE A 4 13.04 -9.06 -2.35
C ILE A 4 12.28 -7.83 -1.86
N TYR A 5 11.71 -7.88 -0.66
CA TYR A 5 11.04 -6.70 -0.09
C TYR A 5 12.03 -5.55 0.10
N ALA A 6 13.17 -5.82 0.73
CA ALA A 6 14.21 -4.81 0.93
C ALA A 6 14.73 -4.24 -0.41
N MET A 7 14.98 -5.11 -1.39
CA MET A 7 15.44 -4.70 -2.72
C MET A 7 14.41 -3.82 -3.44
N VAL A 8 13.13 -4.17 -3.41
CA VAL A 8 12.07 -3.39 -4.07
C VAL A 8 11.89 -2.02 -3.42
N ASP A 9 11.91 -1.99 -2.08
CA ASP A 9 11.78 -0.74 -1.35
C ASP A 9 12.95 0.21 -1.63
N SER A 10 14.18 -0.32 -1.76
CA SER A 10 15.37 0.49 -2.00
C SER A 10 15.52 0.93 -3.46
N SER A 11 15.06 0.11 -4.42
CA SER A 11 15.26 0.37 -5.85
C SER A 11 14.12 1.14 -6.51
N ILE A 12 12.88 0.97 -6.03
CA ILE A 12 11.69 1.56 -6.64
C ILE A 12 10.95 2.37 -5.58
N ASN A 13 10.11 1.69 -4.78
CA ASN A 13 9.36 2.24 -3.65
C ASN A 13 8.56 1.12 -2.99
N ILE A 14 8.03 1.41 -1.79
CA ILE A 14 7.19 0.48 -1.01
C ILE A 14 5.83 0.18 -1.66
N ALA A 15 5.34 1.08 -2.52
CA ALA A 15 4.06 0.92 -3.22
C ALA A 15 4.13 -0.11 -4.36
N LYS A 16 5.34 -0.42 -4.84
CA LYS A 16 5.53 -1.46 -5.84
C LYS A 16 5.26 -2.83 -5.22
N ALA A 17 4.38 -3.59 -5.86
CA ALA A 17 4.14 -4.97 -5.48
C ALA A 17 5.44 -5.80 -5.61
N PRO A 18 5.86 -6.55 -4.58
CA PRO A 18 7.05 -7.38 -4.60
C PRO A 18 6.82 -8.71 -5.34
N ALA A 19 6.29 -8.61 -6.57
CA ALA A 19 5.95 -9.72 -7.45
C ALA A 19 6.43 -9.41 -8.87
N ASN A 20 6.49 -10.44 -9.72
CA ASN A 20 7.09 -10.42 -11.05
C ASN A 20 8.60 -10.04 -11.01
N LEU A 21 9.31 -10.54 -10.00
CA LEU A 21 10.74 -10.31 -9.79
C LEU A 21 11.48 -11.65 -9.77
N SER A 22 12.62 -11.69 -10.45
CA SER A 22 13.46 -12.88 -10.52
C SER A 22 14.24 -13.08 -9.22
N LEU A 23 14.30 -14.32 -8.77
CA LEU A 23 15.08 -14.72 -7.61
C LEU A 23 16.51 -15.06 -8.04
N GLY A 24 17.48 -14.32 -7.52
CA GLY A 24 18.90 -14.62 -7.73
C GLY A 24 19.31 -15.93 -7.07
N SER A 25 20.22 -16.66 -7.72
CA SER A 25 20.83 -17.89 -7.20
C SER A 25 19.84 -19.02 -6.85
N VAL A 26 18.67 -19.05 -7.51
CA VAL A 26 17.67 -20.12 -7.37
C VAL A 26 17.65 -20.96 -8.65
N ILE A 27 17.74 -22.28 -8.48
CA ILE A 27 17.70 -23.25 -9.60
C ILE A 27 16.25 -23.51 -10.02
N SER A 28 15.42 -24.00 -9.10
CA SER A 28 13.99 -24.24 -9.33
C SER A 28 13.23 -24.39 -8.00
N PRO A 29 11.91 -24.14 -7.98
CA PRO A 29 11.02 -24.53 -6.89
C PRO A 29 10.98 -26.06 -6.77
N SER A 30 10.83 -26.56 -5.54
CA SER A 30 10.68 -28.00 -5.26
C SER A 30 9.40 -28.58 -5.86
N VAL A 31 8.34 -27.79 -5.95
CA VAL A 31 7.05 -28.16 -6.53
C VAL A 31 6.75 -27.26 -7.71
N GLN A 32 6.48 -27.86 -8.87
CA GLN A 32 6.05 -27.13 -10.05
C GLN A 32 4.55 -26.80 -9.94
N ILE A 33 4.24 -25.51 -9.84
CA ILE A 33 2.88 -25.01 -9.71
C ILE A 33 2.35 -24.65 -11.11
N THR A 34 1.27 -25.31 -11.52
CA THR A 34 0.56 -25.02 -12.77
C THR A 34 -0.35 -23.79 -12.64
N ASN A 35 -0.84 -23.26 -13.76
CA ASN A 35 -1.79 -22.13 -13.72
C ASN A 35 -3.07 -22.46 -12.94
N LYS A 36 -3.60 -23.69 -13.10
CA LYS A 36 -4.80 -24.14 -12.39
C LYS A 36 -4.57 -24.20 -10.88
N THR A 37 -3.47 -24.81 -10.45
CA THR A 37 -3.09 -24.87 -9.04
C THR A 37 -2.90 -23.47 -8.45
N GLN A 38 -2.35 -22.53 -9.22
CA GLN A 38 -2.18 -21.15 -8.77
C GLN A 38 -3.53 -20.44 -8.56
N GLU A 39 -4.50 -20.67 -9.44
CA GLU A 39 -5.83 -20.07 -9.32
C GLU A 39 -6.52 -20.50 -8.01
N GLU A 40 -6.43 -21.79 -7.67
CA GLU A 40 -6.91 -22.36 -6.41
C GLU A 40 -6.21 -21.76 -5.18
N LEU A 41 -4.89 -21.51 -5.27
CA LEU A 41 -4.11 -20.86 -4.20
C LEU A 41 -4.42 -19.36 -4.04
N ASN A 42 -4.84 -18.71 -5.12
CA ASN A 42 -5.16 -17.29 -5.16
C ASN A 42 -6.58 -17.01 -4.65
N LEU A 43 -7.55 -17.88 -4.95
CA LEU A 43 -8.96 -17.77 -4.54
C LEU A 43 -9.44 -18.96 -3.70
N PRO A 44 -8.77 -19.30 -2.58
CA PRO A 44 -9.22 -20.41 -1.77
C PRO A 44 -10.49 -20.03 -1.00
N LEU A 45 -11.40 -21.00 -0.83
CA LEU A 45 -12.66 -20.87 -0.09
C LEU A 45 -12.47 -20.38 1.36
N ASN A 46 -11.30 -20.63 1.94
CA ASN A 46 -10.92 -20.20 3.29
C ASN A 46 -10.46 -18.73 3.37
N GLY A 47 -10.39 -18.01 2.24
CA GLY A 47 -10.00 -16.61 2.12
C GLY A 47 -8.52 -16.28 2.29
N LYS A 48 -7.67 -17.29 2.51
CA LYS A 48 -6.23 -17.12 2.72
C LYS A 48 -5.44 -17.37 1.44
N ALA A 49 -5.20 -16.30 0.68
CA ALA A 49 -4.41 -16.39 -0.53
C ALA A 49 -2.95 -16.77 -0.23
N ILE A 50 -2.37 -17.64 -1.07
CA ILE A 50 -0.97 -18.06 -0.98
C ILE A 50 -0.24 -17.58 -2.24
N ASN A 51 0.83 -16.80 -2.04
CA ASN A 51 1.66 -16.31 -3.14
C ASN A 51 2.64 -17.41 -3.59
N ALA A 52 2.46 -17.88 -4.82
CA ALA A 52 3.33 -18.90 -5.40
C ALA A 52 4.66 -18.31 -5.92
N ILE A 53 5.73 -19.12 -5.86
CA ILE A 53 6.99 -18.88 -6.57
C ILE A 53 7.02 -19.87 -7.74
N ARG A 54 7.18 -19.38 -8.97
CA ARG A 54 7.01 -20.18 -10.18
C ARG A 54 8.20 -20.04 -11.12
N SER A 55 8.51 -21.12 -11.83
CA SER A 55 9.49 -21.10 -12.91
C SER A 55 8.81 -20.76 -14.22
N PHE A 56 9.39 -19.84 -14.98
CA PHE A 56 8.95 -19.48 -16.33
C PHE A 56 10.09 -19.71 -17.31
N GLN A 57 9.78 -20.33 -18.45
CA GLN A 57 10.75 -20.48 -19.54
C GLN A 57 11.20 -19.09 -20.02
N GLY A 58 12.52 -18.88 -20.12
CA GLY A 58 13.13 -17.61 -20.54
C GLY A 58 13.18 -16.50 -19.48
N LYS A 59 12.45 -16.60 -18.36
CA LYS A 59 12.44 -15.59 -17.28
C LYS A 59 12.99 -16.08 -15.93
N GLY A 60 13.24 -17.38 -15.81
CA GLY A 60 13.75 -17.99 -14.57
C GLY A 60 12.66 -18.15 -13.50
N VAL A 61 13.09 -18.16 -12.23
CA VAL A 61 12.19 -18.32 -11.08
C VAL A 61 11.70 -16.97 -10.61
N LEU A 62 10.40 -16.73 -10.72
CA LEU A 62 9.76 -15.46 -10.35
C LEU A 62 8.88 -15.62 -9.12
N VAL A 63 8.84 -14.56 -8.29
CA VAL A 63 7.76 -14.39 -7.31
C VAL A 63 6.47 -14.04 -8.04
N TRP A 64 5.44 -14.86 -7.92
CA TRP A 64 4.23 -14.75 -8.74
C TRP A 64 2.96 -14.65 -7.89
N GLY A 65 2.94 -13.65 -7.01
CA GLY A 65 1.79 -13.29 -6.17
C GLY A 65 2.13 -12.13 -5.23
N ALA A 66 1.15 -11.26 -4.97
CA ALA A 66 1.30 -10.11 -4.08
C ALA A 66 0.11 -9.93 -3.14
N ARG A 67 -0.64 -11.00 -2.82
CA ARG A 67 -1.81 -10.96 -1.94
C ARG A 67 -1.42 -11.15 -0.48
N THR A 68 -2.20 -10.56 0.43
CA THR A 68 -2.07 -10.81 1.87
C THR A 68 -2.86 -12.07 2.25
N LEU A 69 -2.79 -12.47 3.53
CA LEU A 69 -3.63 -13.55 4.06
C LEU A 69 -5.11 -13.18 4.12
N ASP A 70 -5.45 -11.90 3.95
CA ASP A 70 -6.82 -11.41 3.78
C ASP A 70 -7.08 -11.17 2.29
N GLY A 71 -7.04 -12.25 1.51
CA GLY A 71 -7.12 -12.20 0.04
C GLY A 71 -8.51 -11.82 -0.49
N ASN A 72 -9.56 -12.05 0.31
CA ASN A 72 -10.94 -11.78 -0.08
C ASN A 72 -11.38 -10.34 0.20
N SER A 73 -10.73 -9.64 1.14
CA SER A 73 -10.99 -8.23 1.38
C SER A 73 -10.73 -7.38 0.13
N GLN A 74 -11.53 -6.33 -0.06
CA GLN A 74 -11.33 -5.36 -1.14
C GLN A 74 -10.30 -4.28 -0.77
N ASP A 75 -10.06 -4.09 0.53
CA ASP A 75 -9.23 -3.00 1.04
C ASP A 75 -7.78 -3.46 1.31
N TRP A 76 -7.63 -4.66 1.88
CA TRP A 76 -6.31 -5.16 2.34
C TRP A 76 -5.77 -6.33 1.52
N ARG A 77 -6.34 -6.55 0.33
CA ARG A 77 -5.98 -7.66 -0.56
C ARG A 77 -4.50 -7.74 -0.86
N TYR A 78 -3.85 -6.60 -1.10
CA TYR A 78 -2.50 -6.54 -1.66
C TYR A 78 -1.44 -6.16 -0.62
N ILE A 79 -0.31 -6.84 -0.71
CA ILE A 79 0.88 -6.60 0.12
C ILE A 79 1.37 -5.16 -0.04
N SER A 80 1.43 -4.63 -1.26
CA SER A 80 1.87 -3.24 -1.49
C SER A 80 0.99 -2.24 -0.73
N VAL A 81 -0.33 -2.35 -0.86
CA VAL A 81 -1.29 -1.47 -0.17
C VAL A 81 -1.11 -1.55 1.35
N ARG A 82 -1.02 -2.77 1.89
CA ARG A 82 -0.86 -2.96 3.34
C ARG A 82 0.47 -2.44 3.87
N ARG A 83 1.57 -2.64 3.13
CA ARG A 83 2.91 -2.17 3.49
C ARG A 83 2.99 -0.65 3.44
N THR A 84 2.48 -0.03 2.38
CA THR A 84 2.40 1.43 2.26
C THR A 84 1.60 2.02 3.42
N MET A 85 0.42 1.48 3.73
CA MET A 85 -0.37 1.97 4.86
C MET A 85 0.37 1.82 6.20
N THR A 86 1.08 0.71 6.40
CA THR A 86 1.85 0.48 7.63
C THR A 86 3.00 1.47 7.77
N PHE A 87 3.72 1.75 6.68
CA PHE A 87 4.77 2.76 6.63
C PHE A 87 4.23 4.16 6.96
N LEU A 88 3.20 4.60 6.24
CA LEU A 88 2.59 5.93 6.44
C LEU A 88 2.07 6.11 7.87
N SER A 89 1.25 5.17 8.34
CA SER A 89 0.56 5.30 9.63
C SER A 89 1.48 5.10 10.83
N ARG A 90 2.32 4.07 10.81
CA ARG A 90 3.09 3.65 12.00
C ARG A 90 4.49 4.27 12.01
N GLN A 91 5.25 4.10 10.93
CA GLN A 91 6.66 4.48 10.92
C GLN A 91 6.85 5.99 10.74
N SER A 92 5.89 6.69 10.15
CA SER A 92 5.99 8.13 9.89
C SER A 92 5.07 8.95 10.79
N ILE A 93 3.76 8.82 10.66
CA ILE A 93 2.81 9.72 11.34
C ILE A 93 2.79 9.50 12.85
N LYS A 94 2.74 8.24 13.32
CA LYS A 94 2.76 7.96 14.77
C LYS A 94 4.09 8.34 15.42
N ALA A 95 5.22 7.99 14.79
CA ALA A 95 6.54 8.37 15.29
C ALA A 95 6.71 9.89 15.38
N ALA A 96 6.20 10.64 14.40
CA ALA A 96 6.19 12.10 14.45
C ALA A 96 5.25 12.65 15.54
N ALA A 97 4.09 12.02 15.75
CA ALA A 97 3.12 12.42 16.76
C ALA A 97 3.58 12.13 18.20
N GLU A 98 4.49 11.16 18.41
CA GLU A 98 5.05 10.85 19.74
C GLU A 98 5.77 12.05 20.36
N GLY A 99 6.40 12.92 19.55
CA GLY A 99 7.04 14.15 20.02
C GLY A 99 6.08 15.22 20.52
N TYR A 100 4.78 15.08 20.28
CA TYR A 100 3.74 16.01 20.76
C TYR A 100 3.00 15.49 22.00
N VAL A 101 3.38 14.32 22.53
CA VAL A 101 2.80 13.80 23.76
C VAL A 101 3.23 14.73 24.91
N PHE A 102 2.26 15.19 25.70
CA PHE A 102 2.40 16.19 26.77
C PHE A 102 2.64 17.65 26.32
N GLU A 103 2.57 17.95 25.02
CA GLU A 103 2.53 19.34 24.56
C GLU A 103 1.17 19.99 24.87
N PRO A 104 1.10 21.33 25.02
CA PRO A 104 -0.16 22.03 25.21
C PRO A 104 -1.18 21.72 24.11
N ASN A 105 -2.37 21.24 24.49
CA ASN A 105 -3.45 20.89 23.56
C ASN A 105 -4.19 22.14 23.06
N ASN A 106 -3.54 22.95 22.23
CA ASN A 106 -4.06 24.22 21.71
C ASN A 106 -4.05 24.24 20.16
N SER A 107 -4.67 25.29 19.61
CA SER A 107 -4.79 25.49 18.15
C SER A 107 -3.44 25.57 17.43
N THR A 108 -2.39 26.06 18.10
CA THR A 108 -1.03 26.12 17.54
C THR A 108 -0.48 24.70 17.35
N THR A 109 -0.54 23.86 18.38
CA THR A 109 -0.10 22.45 18.32
C THR A 109 -0.83 21.69 17.21
N TRP A 110 -2.14 21.89 17.09
CA TRP A 110 -2.94 21.25 16.04
C TRP A 110 -2.52 21.69 14.64
N SER A 111 -2.28 22.98 14.46
CA SER A 111 -1.90 23.55 13.17
C SER A 111 -0.50 23.07 12.76
N THR A 112 0.45 23.01 13.70
CA THR A 112 1.80 22.49 13.47
C THR A 112 1.76 21.01 13.10
N LEU A 113 1.00 20.19 13.85
CA LEU A 113 0.86 18.77 13.55
C LEU A 113 0.21 18.55 12.17
N LYS A 114 -0.84 19.31 11.85
CA LYS A 114 -1.49 19.27 10.54
C LYS A 114 -0.51 19.59 9.42
N ALA A 115 0.24 20.69 9.55
CA ALA A 115 1.20 21.12 8.55
C ALA A 115 2.31 20.08 8.34
N MET A 116 2.83 19.51 9.42
CA MET A 116 3.85 18.45 9.37
C MET A 116 3.35 17.22 8.60
N VAL A 117 2.16 16.71 8.94
CA VAL A 117 1.59 15.52 8.29
C VAL A 117 1.23 15.81 6.84
N THR A 118 0.67 16.98 6.54
CA THR A 118 0.38 17.41 5.16
C THR A 118 1.64 17.47 4.30
N ASN A 119 2.72 18.09 4.80
CA ASN A 119 3.98 18.18 4.06
C ASN A 119 4.60 16.79 3.83
N PHE A 120 4.52 15.89 4.82
CA PHE A 120 4.96 14.51 4.65
C PHE A 120 4.17 13.80 3.53
N LEU A 121 2.84 13.85 3.58
CA LEU A 121 1.99 13.20 2.57
C LEU A 121 2.16 13.80 1.18
N LEU A 122 2.40 15.11 1.09
CA LEU A 122 2.72 15.79 -0.17
C LEU A 122 4.00 15.21 -0.81
N ASN A 123 5.05 15.02 -0.02
CA ASN A 123 6.29 14.38 -0.50
C ASN A 123 6.05 12.93 -0.97
N GLN A 124 5.18 12.18 -0.27
CA GLN A 124 4.83 10.82 -0.67
C GLN A 124 4.00 10.79 -1.98
N TRP A 125 3.10 11.75 -2.17
CA TRP A 125 2.34 11.89 -3.41
C TRP A 125 3.25 12.25 -4.59
N GLN A 126 4.18 13.20 -4.41
CA GLN A 126 5.18 13.54 -5.43
C GLN A 126 6.09 12.36 -5.81
N SER A 127 6.32 11.44 -4.86
CA SER A 127 7.07 10.20 -5.08
C SER A 127 6.25 9.11 -5.78
N GLY A 128 4.97 9.36 -6.11
CA GLY A 128 4.10 8.43 -6.83
C GLY A 128 3.51 7.30 -5.98
N ILE A 129 3.58 7.40 -4.65
CA ILE A 129 3.04 6.38 -3.73
C ILE A 129 1.52 6.49 -3.56
N LEU A 130 1.00 7.72 -3.63
CA LEU A 130 -0.42 8.02 -3.49
C LEU A 130 -1.07 8.24 -4.87
N ALA A 131 -2.32 7.81 -5.00
CA ALA A 131 -3.11 7.94 -6.21
C ALA A 131 -3.90 9.25 -6.19
N GLY A 132 -3.91 9.99 -7.31
CA GLY A 132 -4.68 11.24 -7.44
C GLY A 132 -4.01 12.20 -8.41
N GLN A 133 -4.79 12.97 -9.16
CA GLN A 133 -4.26 14.01 -10.07
C GLN A 133 -3.87 15.28 -9.30
N SER A 134 -4.52 15.52 -8.15
CA SER A 134 -4.21 16.60 -7.23
C SER A 134 -3.92 16.05 -5.82
N PRO A 135 -3.22 16.81 -4.95
CA PRO A 135 -3.03 16.43 -3.55
C PRO A 135 -4.34 16.21 -2.80
N ASP A 136 -5.37 16.99 -3.12
CA ASP A 136 -6.68 16.92 -2.47
C ASP A 136 -7.44 15.63 -2.80
N ASP A 137 -7.22 15.06 -3.98
CA ASP A 137 -7.73 13.73 -4.34
C ASP A 137 -6.94 12.61 -3.64
N ALA A 138 -5.66 12.86 -3.37
CA ALA A 138 -4.73 11.85 -2.88
C ALA A 138 -4.80 11.67 -1.36
N PHE A 139 -5.00 12.74 -0.60
CA PHE A 139 -5.08 12.65 0.85
C PHE A 139 -5.88 13.81 1.48
N SER A 140 -6.39 13.58 2.69
CA SER A 140 -6.95 14.64 3.53
C SER A 140 -6.52 14.48 4.98
N VAL A 141 -6.20 15.60 5.62
CA VAL A 141 -5.78 15.69 7.01
C VAL A 141 -6.72 16.63 7.75
N SER A 142 -7.36 16.12 8.80
CA SER A 142 -8.29 16.89 9.64
C SER A 142 -7.87 16.80 11.10
N VAL A 143 -7.80 17.96 11.75
CA VAL A 143 -7.56 18.12 13.18
C VAL A 143 -8.19 19.43 13.64
N GLY A 144 -8.85 19.42 14.79
CA GLY A 144 -9.39 20.61 15.43
C GLY A 144 -10.70 20.39 16.16
N LEU A 145 -11.05 21.36 17.02
CA LEU A 145 -12.31 21.42 17.74
C LEU A 145 -13.48 21.60 16.76
N GLY A 146 -14.49 20.75 16.86
CA GLY A 146 -15.67 20.76 15.97
C GLY A 146 -15.47 20.05 14.62
N THR A 147 -14.26 19.57 14.31
CA THR A 147 -14.00 18.74 13.12
C THR A 147 -13.73 17.29 13.49
N THR A 148 -12.80 17.08 14.41
CA THR A 148 -12.32 15.75 14.84
C THR A 148 -12.37 15.57 16.35
N MET A 149 -12.37 16.67 17.10
CA MET A 149 -12.38 16.70 18.55
C MET A 149 -13.61 17.44 19.07
N THR A 150 -14.12 17.00 20.20
CA THR A 150 -15.15 17.66 21.00
C THR A 150 -14.51 18.41 22.18
N PRO A 151 -15.23 19.33 22.85
CA PRO A 151 -14.71 19.98 24.06
C PRO A 151 -14.35 18.98 25.15
N ASN A 152 -15.10 17.88 25.27
CA ASN A 152 -14.80 16.80 26.22
C ASN A 152 -13.48 16.11 25.91
N ASP A 153 -13.18 15.86 24.62
CA ASP A 153 -11.89 15.28 24.22
C ASP A 153 -10.71 16.14 24.66
N ILE A 154 -10.86 17.48 24.65
CA ILE A 154 -9.80 18.39 25.11
C ILE A 154 -9.62 18.31 26.62
N LEU A 155 -10.73 18.26 27.39
CA LEU A 155 -10.70 18.10 28.85
C LEU A 155 -10.08 16.76 29.26
N ASP A 156 -10.34 15.71 28.49
CA ASP A 156 -9.76 14.37 28.68
C ASP A 156 -8.30 14.28 28.17
N GLY A 157 -7.75 15.37 27.61
CA GLY A 157 -6.38 15.42 27.11
C GLY A 157 -6.15 14.63 25.81
N ILE A 158 -7.21 14.33 25.05
CA ILE A 158 -7.16 13.53 23.83
C ILE A 158 -7.05 14.45 22.60
N LEU A 159 -5.98 14.26 21.82
CA LEU A 159 -5.83 14.87 20.50
C LEU A 159 -6.16 13.85 19.40
N LYS A 160 -7.20 14.13 18.60
CA LYS A 160 -7.63 13.27 17.49
C LYS A 160 -7.21 13.87 16.15
N LEU A 161 -6.35 13.16 15.43
CA LEU A 161 -5.95 13.46 14.06
C LEU A 161 -6.56 12.42 13.12
N THR A 162 -7.34 12.87 12.14
CA THR A 162 -7.90 11.99 11.10
C THR A 162 -7.12 12.20 9.80
N VAL A 163 -6.54 11.12 9.29
CA VAL A 163 -5.80 11.10 8.02
C VAL A 163 -6.45 10.09 7.08
N LYS A 164 -6.82 10.54 5.88
CA LYS A 164 -7.30 9.67 4.80
C LYS A 164 -6.31 9.73 3.65
N VAL A 165 -6.01 8.58 3.06
CA VAL A 165 -5.05 8.46 1.95
C VAL A 165 -5.58 7.51 0.87
N ALA A 166 -5.38 7.87 -0.39
CA ALA A 166 -5.64 7.04 -1.55
C ALA A 166 -4.34 6.36 -2.00
N ILE A 167 -4.24 5.04 -1.80
CA ILE A 167 -3.03 4.27 -2.14
C ILE A 167 -3.18 3.64 -3.52
N VAL A 168 -2.10 3.70 -4.31
CA VAL A 168 -2.04 3.03 -5.63
C VAL A 168 -2.19 1.52 -5.48
N ARG A 169 -3.07 0.92 -6.29
CA ARG A 169 -3.30 -0.53 -6.34
C ARG A 169 -2.56 -1.15 -7.54
N PRO A 170 -1.98 -2.35 -7.41
CA PRO A 170 -1.32 -3.03 -8.52
C PRO A 170 -2.34 -3.60 -9.52
N ALA A 171 -1.98 -3.61 -10.81
CA ALA A 171 -2.72 -4.34 -11.85
C ALA A 171 -2.35 -5.82 -11.80
N GLU A 172 -3.26 -6.67 -11.32
CA GLU A 172 -3.04 -8.12 -11.23
C GLU A 172 -3.38 -8.86 -12.53
N PHE A 173 -4.39 -8.38 -13.26
CA PHE A 173 -4.85 -8.98 -14.51
C PHE A 173 -4.82 -7.93 -15.62
N ILE A 174 -4.32 -8.32 -16.79
CA ILE A 174 -4.36 -7.51 -18.00
C ILE A 174 -5.26 -8.25 -18.98
N VAL A 175 -6.40 -7.64 -19.32
CA VAL A 175 -7.31 -8.16 -20.34
C VAL A 175 -7.05 -7.38 -21.62
N ILE A 176 -6.62 -8.08 -22.67
CA ILE A 176 -6.40 -7.50 -23.99
C ILE A 176 -7.48 -8.05 -24.91
N THR A 177 -8.32 -7.17 -25.44
CA THR A 177 -9.36 -7.52 -26.42
C THR A 177 -8.81 -7.27 -27.82
N PHE A 178 -8.87 -8.29 -28.68
CA PHE A 178 -8.53 -8.15 -30.10
C PHE A 178 -9.82 -8.13 -30.92
N GLU A 179 -10.06 -7.04 -31.63
CA GLU A 179 -11.17 -6.90 -32.56
C GLU A 179 -10.64 -6.62 -33.95
N GLN A 180 -11.11 -7.37 -34.94
CA GLN A 180 -10.78 -7.10 -36.34
C GLN A 180 -11.62 -5.93 -36.81
N GLN A 181 -10.98 -4.77 -37.01
CA GLN A 181 -11.64 -3.64 -37.63
C GLN A 181 -11.76 -3.89 -39.15
N GLN A 182 -12.95 -3.65 -39.72
CA GLN A 182 -13.11 -3.62 -41.18
C GLN A 182 -12.17 -2.58 -41.78
N GLN A 183 -11.52 -2.92 -42.89
CA GLN A 183 -10.75 -1.97 -43.68
C GLN A 183 -11.66 -0.78 -44.01
N LYS A 184 -11.31 0.39 -43.47
CA LYS A 184 -11.77 1.66 -44.03
C LYS A 184 -11.00 1.81 -45.34
N SER A 185 -11.73 1.84 -46.45
CA SER A 185 -11.28 1.80 -47.84
C SER A 185 -9.87 2.31 -48.11
#